data_AF-A0A7Y7H610-F1
#
_entry.id   AF-A0A7Y7H610-F1
#
_cell.length_a   1.000
_cell.length_b   1.000
_cell.length_c   1.000
_cell.angle_alpha   90.00
_cell.angle_beta   90.00
_cell.angle_gamma   90.00
#
_symmetry.space_group_name_H-M   'P 1'
#
loop_
_entity.id
_entity.type
_entity.pdbx_description
1 polymer ?
#
loop_
_entity_poly.entity_id
_entity_poly.type
_entity_poly.pdbx_seq_one_letter_code
_entity_poly.pdbx_strand_id
1 'polypeptide(L)'
;MKTLLIIMLIYFCTALTACNFSRGAKKDLSTGLSYNYNGFSVRNVLLIDASGTPLSSNKVSLNTRVSVAALGIINYGLKDGKVYPGMMLAVTDQQGNPVIKSADLFAGGKGYPPAGATELRGDITIAQPMASGQVYHVNVRIWDKVKAGNEINAEADLVVH
;
A
#
# COMPACT_ATOMS: atom_id res chain seq x y z
N MET A 1 47.04 -28.44 5.09
CA MET A 1 46.82 -27.02 4.71
C MET A 1 45.66 -26.83 3.71
N LYS A 2 45.43 -27.74 2.74
CA LYS A 2 44.29 -27.62 1.79
C LYS A 2 42.90 -27.74 2.44
N THR A 3 42.76 -28.54 3.50
CA THR A 3 41.48 -28.76 4.22
C THR A 3 41.06 -27.55 5.07
N LEU A 4 42.01 -26.75 5.57
CA LEU A 4 41.72 -25.53 6.35
C LEU A 4 41.19 -24.40 5.45
N LEU A 5 41.65 -24.34 4.19
CA LEU A 5 41.24 -23.33 3.21
C LEU A 5 39.78 -23.53 2.76
N ILE A 6 39.31 -24.79 2.70
CA ILE A 6 37.94 -25.13 2.27
C ILE A 6 36.91 -24.79 3.35
N ILE A 7 37.25 -24.96 4.63
CA ILE A 7 36.36 -24.64 5.76
C ILE A 7 36.15 -23.12 5.88
N MET A 8 37.20 -22.33 5.58
CA MET A 8 37.10 -20.86 5.58
C MET A 8 36.24 -20.31 4.43
N LEU A 9 36.23 -21.00 3.27
CA LEU A 9 35.41 -20.61 2.10
C LEU A 9 33.91 -20.90 2.29
N ILE A 10 33.58 -21.96 3.04
CA ILE A 10 32.18 -22.32 3.37
C ILE A 10 31.58 -21.36 4.40
N TYR A 11 32.39 -20.84 5.32
CA TYR A 11 31.93 -19.85 6.31
C TYR A 11 31.59 -18.49 5.67
N PHE A 12 32.33 -18.08 4.63
CA PHE A 12 32.10 -16.81 3.92
C PHE A 12 30.80 -16.81 3.09
N CYS A 13 30.33 -17.97 2.61
CA CYS A 13 29.09 -18.05 1.82
C CYS A 13 27.79 -17.96 2.65
N THR A 14 27.84 -18.19 3.97
CA THR A 14 26.61 -18.16 4.80
C THR A 14 26.26 -16.75 5.30
N ALA A 15 27.19 -15.79 5.22
CA ALA A 15 26.99 -14.42 5.71
C ALA A 15 26.17 -13.52 4.75
N LEU A 16 25.82 -13.98 3.54
CA LEU A 16 25.17 -13.16 2.51
C LEU A 16 23.64 -13.38 2.36
N THR A 17 23.01 -14.21 3.19
CA THR A 17 21.59 -14.61 2.99
C THR A 17 20.56 -13.78 3.76
N ALA A 18 20.93 -12.70 4.45
CA ALA A 18 20.02 -11.96 5.32
C ALA A 18 19.72 -10.52 4.88
N CYS A 19 19.49 -10.28 3.58
CA CYS A 19 18.72 -9.09 3.19
C CYS A 19 17.22 -9.41 3.30
N ASN A 20 16.68 -9.33 4.51
CA ASN A 20 15.23 -9.31 4.71
C ASN A 20 14.68 -7.97 4.19
N PHE A 21 14.24 -7.93 2.94
CA PHE A 21 13.54 -6.77 2.32
C PHE A 21 12.12 -6.60 2.89
N SER A 22 11.97 -6.64 4.21
CA SER A 22 10.71 -6.45 4.92
C SER A 22 10.45 -4.99 5.28
N ARG A 23 11.17 -4.04 4.67
CA ARG A 23 10.94 -2.61 4.84
C ARG A 23 11.41 -1.84 3.61
N GLY A 24 10.69 -0.81 3.22
CA GLY A 24 11.09 0.06 2.13
C GLY A 24 10.21 1.28 2.01
N ALA A 25 10.64 2.23 1.17
CA ALA A 25 9.85 3.38 0.77
C ALA A 25 10.04 3.61 -0.74
N LYS A 26 8.96 4.02 -1.42
CA LYS A 26 9.01 4.41 -2.83
C LYS A 26 8.14 5.65 -3.04
N LYS A 27 8.45 6.39 -4.10
CA LYS A 27 7.66 7.53 -4.56
C LYS A 27 7.48 7.44 -6.06
N ASP A 28 6.24 7.57 -6.51
CA ASP A 28 5.92 7.80 -7.91
C ASP A 28 6.01 9.31 -8.17
N LEU A 29 6.95 9.72 -9.01
CA LEU A 29 7.18 11.13 -9.32
C LEU A 29 6.11 11.71 -10.25
N SER A 30 5.36 10.87 -10.98
CA SER A 30 4.31 11.33 -11.90
C SER A 30 3.06 11.76 -11.15
N THR A 31 2.64 10.96 -10.17
CA THR A 31 1.45 11.21 -9.36
C THR A 31 1.77 11.83 -7.99
N GLY A 32 3.05 11.89 -7.61
CA GLY A 32 3.46 12.34 -6.28
C GLY A 32 3.15 11.34 -5.16
N LEU A 33 2.47 10.22 -5.45
CA LEU A 33 2.15 9.19 -4.48
C LEU A 33 3.44 8.65 -3.86
N SER A 34 3.51 8.68 -2.54
CA SER A 34 4.61 8.08 -1.79
C SER A 34 4.06 7.00 -0.87
N TYR A 35 4.84 5.96 -0.64
CA TYR A 35 4.49 4.94 0.33
C TYR A 35 5.71 4.36 1.00
N ASN A 36 5.52 3.92 2.24
CA ASN A 36 6.43 3.06 2.96
C ASN A 36 5.73 1.76 3.34
N TYR A 37 6.51 0.72 3.58
CA TYR A 37 6.00 -0.55 4.03
C TYR A 37 6.96 -1.19 5.02
N ASN A 38 6.41 -2.00 5.93
CA ASN A 38 7.11 -2.81 6.90
C ASN A 38 6.43 -4.18 6.99
N GLY A 39 7.20 -5.26 7.13
CA GLY A 39 6.71 -6.63 7.27
C GLY A 39 6.13 -7.24 6.00
N PHE A 40 5.29 -6.52 5.25
CA PHE A 40 4.81 -6.95 3.94
C PHE A 40 5.92 -6.98 2.89
N SER A 41 5.78 -7.86 1.91
CA SER A 41 6.37 -7.64 0.59
C SER A 41 5.27 -7.10 -0.32
N VAL A 42 5.56 -6.00 -1.01
CA VAL A 42 4.62 -5.28 -1.88
C VAL A 42 5.33 -4.96 -3.19
N ARG A 43 4.67 -5.25 -4.32
CA ARG A 43 5.23 -4.93 -5.64
C ARG A 43 5.14 -3.44 -5.90
N ASN A 44 3.93 -2.89 -5.79
CA ASN A 44 3.72 -1.45 -5.94
C ASN A 44 2.49 -0.93 -5.20
N VAL A 45 2.44 0.38 -4.96
CA VAL A 45 1.22 1.12 -4.64
C VAL A 45 1.04 2.19 -5.71
N LEU A 46 -0.16 2.28 -6.28
CA LEU A 46 -0.45 3.14 -7.43
C LEU A 46 -1.75 3.92 -7.22
N LEU A 47 -1.82 5.11 -7.82
CA LEU A 47 -3.11 5.70 -8.17
C LEU A 47 -3.57 5.12 -9.50
N ILE A 48 -4.78 4.59 -9.54
CA ILE A 48 -5.41 4.01 -10.72
C ILE A 48 -6.76 4.67 -11.01
N ASP A 49 -7.16 4.71 -12.27
CA ASP A 49 -8.52 5.08 -12.66
C ASP A 49 -9.53 3.94 -12.43
N ALA A 50 -10.79 4.19 -12.76
CA ALA A 50 -11.87 3.21 -12.64
C ALA A 50 -11.65 1.93 -13.49
N SER A 51 -10.85 1.98 -14.55
CA SER A 51 -10.50 0.83 -15.39
C SER A 51 -9.37 -0.02 -14.80
N GLY A 52 -8.68 0.47 -13.76
CA GLY A 52 -7.49 -0.16 -13.21
C GLY A 52 -6.19 0.29 -13.88
N THR A 53 -6.24 1.31 -14.73
CA THR A 53 -5.06 1.84 -15.41
C THR A 53 -4.33 2.84 -14.50
N PRO A 54 -3.00 2.74 -14.34
CA PRO A 54 -2.24 3.71 -13.56
C PRO A 54 -2.39 5.14 -14.10
N LEU A 55 -2.61 6.10 -13.20
CA LEU A 55 -2.65 7.50 -13.57
C LEU A 55 -1.25 8.00 -13.94
N SER A 56 -1.18 8.91 -14.93
CA SER A 56 0.07 9.57 -15.34
C SER A 56 0.33 10.90 -14.62
N SER A 57 -0.65 11.37 -13.83
CA SER A 57 -0.54 12.55 -12.98
C SER A 57 -1.52 12.47 -11.81
N ASN A 58 -1.44 13.40 -10.88
CA ASN A 58 -2.39 13.52 -9.77
C ASN A 58 -3.62 14.39 -10.06
N LYS A 59 -3.81 14.79 -11.32
CA LYS A 59 -4.97 15.57 -11.75
C LYS A 59 -6.14 14.62 -12.00
N VAL A 60 -7.26 14.87 -11.34
CA VAL A 60 -8.48 14.04 -11.42
C VAL A 60 -9.69 14.91 -11.72
N SER A 61 -10.61 14.41 -12.53
CA SER A 61 -11.80 15.20 -12.91
C SER A 61 -12.94 14.97 -11.93
N LEU A 62 -13.81 15.97 -11.75
CA LEU A 62 -15.09 15.78 -11.07
C LEU A 62 -15.92 14.65 -11.71
N ASN A 63 -16.72 13.98 -10.88
CA ASN A 63 -17.57 12.84 -11.21
C ASN A 63 -16.81 11.61 -11.74
N THR A 64 -15.53 11.49 -11.41
CA THR A 64 -14.73 10.29 -11.72
C THR A 64 -14.45 9.47 -10.47
N ARG A 65 -13.93 8.25 -10.68
CA ARG A 65 -13.48 7.38 -9.61
C ARG A 65 -12.01 7.08 -9.80
N VAL A 66 -11.25 7.22 -8.72
CA VAL A 66 -9.84 6.87 -8.63
C VAL A 66 -9.64 5.98 -7.43
N SER A 67 -8.58 5.17 -7.43
CA SER A 67 -8.28 4.30 -6.31
C SER A 67 -6.80 4.35 -5.96
N VAL A 68 -6.49 4.25 -4.67
CA VAL A 68 -5.16 3.84 -4.21
C VAL A 68 -5.15 2.31 -4.19
N ALA A 69 -4.30 1.70 -5.00
CA ALA A 69 -4.21 0.25 -5.15
C ALA A 69 -2.83 -0.26 -4.72
N ALA A 70 -2.80 -1.11 -3.70
CA ALA A 70 -1.59 -1.83 -3.30
C ALA A 70 -1.59 -3.21 -3.96
N LEU A 71 -0.54 -3.49 -4.73
CA LEU A 71 -0.45 -4.63 -5.65
C LEU A 71 0.66 -5.60 -5.25
N GLY A 72 0.38 -6.88 -5.45
CA GLY A 72 1.33 -7.97 -5.16
C GLY A 72 1.68 -8.06 -3.68
N ILE A 73 0.71 -7.84 -2.79
CA ILE A 73 0.93 -7.91 -1.35
C ILE A 73 1.03 -9.37 -0.93
N ILE A 74 2.11 -9.73 -0.23
CA ILE A 74 2.34 -11.06 0.34
C ILE A 74 2.99 -10.94 1.73
N ASN A 75 3.30 -12.08 2.36
CA ASN A 75 3.87 -12.19 3.71
C ASN A 75 2.89 -11.80 4.84
N TYR A 76 1.60 -12.04 4.61
CA TYR A 76 0.58 -11.96 5.64
C TYR A 76 0.79 -12.98 6.76
N GLY A 77 0.34 -12.65 7.97
CA GLY A 77 0.02 -13.63 8.99
C GLY A 77 -1.20 -14.46 8.60
N LEU A 78 -1.14 -15.74 8.93
CA LEU A 78 -2.24 -16.67 8.70
C LEU A 78 -2.93 -17.01 10.02
N LYS A 79 -4.25 -16.93 10.01
CA LYS A 79 -5.11 -17.53 11.04
C LYS A 79 -6.09 -18.45 10.33
N ASP A 80 -6.07 -19.73 10.69
CA ASP A 80 -6.93 -20.76 10.08
C ASP A 80 -6.83 -20.80 8.54
N GLY A 81 -5.60 -20.64 8.01
CA GLY A 81 -5.32 -20.63 6.57
C GLY A 81 -5.77 -19.37 5.82
N LYS A 82 -6.26 -18.35 6.53
CA LYS A 82 -6.77 -17.09 5.96
C LYS A 82 -5.93 -15.90 6.40
N VAL A 83 -6.00 -14.84 5.60
CA VAL A 83 -5.43 -13.53 5.90
C VAL A 83 -6.53 -12.55 6.29
N TYR A 84 -6.18 -11.56 7.10
CA TYR A 84 -7.11 -10.57 7.60
C TYR A 84 -6.50 -9.17 7.42
N PRO A 85 -6.54 -8.60 6.20
CA PRO A 85 -6.09 -7.23 6.00
C PRO A 85 -7.06 -6.26 6.67
N GLY A 86 -6.54 -5.11 7.07
CA GLY A 86 -7.29 -3.89 7.31
C GLY A 86 -6.81 -2.78 6.39
N MET A 87 -7.70 -1.85 6.07
CA MET A 87 -7.36 -0.68 5.25
C MET A 87 -8.12 0.56 5.72
N MET A 88 -7.39 1.56 6.17
CA MET A 88 -7.89 2.88 6.48
C MET A 88 -7.75 3.73 5.21
N LEU A 89 -8.78 4.53 4.93
CA LEU A 89 -8.77 5.53 3.87
C LEU A 89 -9.28 6.85 4.45
N ALA A 90 -8.45 7.87 4.40
CA ALA A 90 -8.81 9.23 4.76
C ALA A 90 -8.50 10.17 3.59
N VAL A 91 -9.40 11.11 3.34
CA VAL A 91 -9.20 12.22 2.41
C VAL A 91 -9.54 13.50 3.15
N THR A 92 -8.64 14.48 3.14
CA THR A 92 -8.85 15.80 3.74
C THR A 92 -8.73 16.91 2.71
N ASP A 93 -9.36 18.05 2.98
CA ASP A 93 -9.08 19.29 2.25
C ASP A 93 -7.71 19.88 2.66
N GLN A 94 -7.33 21.02 2.07
CA GLN A 94 -6.07 21.70 2.38
C GLN A 94 -6.01 22.27 3.81
N GLN A 95 -7.15 22.43 4.48
CA GLN A 95 -7.25 22.88 5.86
C GLN A 95 -7.19 21.69 6.85
N GLY A 96 -7.15 20.45 6.34
CA GLY A 96 -7.14 19.23 7.13
C GLY A 96 -8.52 18.76 7.57
N ASN A 97 -9.60 19.36 7.06
CA ASN A 97 -10.95 18.90 7.38
C ASN A 97 -11.23 17.57 6.65
N PRO A 98 -11.83 16.58 7.32
CA PRO A 98 -12.12 15.29 6.71
C PRO A 98 -13.24 15.41 5.66
N VAL A 99 -12.95 14.92 4.46
CA VAL A 99 -13.90 14.77 3.35
C VAL A 99 -14.36 13.31 3.21
N ILE A 100 -13.42 12.38 3.33
CA ILE A 100 -13.69 10.94 3.42
C ILE A 100 -12.96 10.41 4.64
N LYS A 101 -13.61 9.54 5.42
CA LYS A 101 -12.98 8.87 6.55
C LYS A 101 -13.56 7.47 6.73
N SER A 102 -12.76 6.46 6.44
CA SER A 102 -13.03 5.07 6.76
C SER A 102 -11.91 4.53 7.63
N ALA A 103 -12.25 4.06 8.84
CA ALA A 103 -11.27 3.51 9.76
C ALA A 103 -10.74 2.15 9.32
N ASP A 104 -11.59 1.31 8.73
CA ASP A 104 -11.25 -0.01 8.18
C ASP A 104 -12.27 -0.45 7.13
N LEU A 105 -11.91 -0.35 5.85
CA LEU A 105 -12.72 -0.79 4.71
C LEU A 105 -12.97 -2.30 4.71
N PHE A 106 -12.17 -3.09 5.44
CA PHE A 106 -12.31 -4.54 5.57
C PHE A 106 -12.80 -4.95 6.97
N ALA A 107 -13.42 -4.03 7.72
CA ALA A 107 -14.04 -4.34 9.00
C ALA A 107 -15.11 -5.44 8.84
N GLY A 108 -15.15 -6.38 9.80
CA GLY A 108 -16.13 -7.47 9.79
C GLY A 108 -15.85 -8.61 8.79
N GLY A 109 -14.76 -8.52 8.00
CA GLY A 109 -14.36 -9.60 7.09
C GLY A 109 -14.06 -10.92 7.81
N LYS A 110 -14.55 -12.04 7.26
CA LYS A 110 -14.34 -13.41 7.81
C LYS A 110 -12.99 -14.03 7.43
N GLY A 111 -12.06 -13.20 6.96
CA GLY A 111 -10.77 -13.60 6.39
C GLY A 111 -10.86 -14.02 4.93
N TYR A 112 -9.74 -13.90 4.23
CA TYR A 112 -9.61 -14.15 2.79
C TYR A 112 -8.56 -15.22 2.54
N PRO A 113 -8.67 -16.02 1.47
CA PRO A 113 -7.55 -16.83 1.03
C PRO A 113 -6.38 -15.90 0.64
N PRO A 114 -5.10 -16.26 0.94
CA PRO A 114 -3.96 -15.40 0.63
C PRO A 114 -3.91 -14.94 -0.84
N ALA A 115 -4.23 -15.83 -1.78
CA ALA A 115 -4.26 -15.50 -3.21
C ALA A 115 -5.30 -14.41 -3.56
N GLY A 116 -6.39 -14.31 -2.80
CA GLY A 116 -7.44 -13.30 -2.98
C GLY A 116 -7.14 -11.96 -2.32
N ALA A 117 -6.02 -11.83 -1.59
CA ALA A 117 -5.60 -10.60 -0.93
C ALA A 117 -4.28 -10.05 -1.50
N THR A 118 -3.92 -10.47 -2.72
CA THR A 118 -2.71 -9.97 -3.40
C THR A 118 -2.87 -8.53 -3.91
N GLU A 119 -4.10 -8.02 -3.90
CA GLU A 119 -4.45 -6.66 -4.29
C GLU A 119 -5.51 -6.11 -3.35
N LEU A 120 -5.29 -4.89 -2.84
CA LEU A 120 -6.24 -4.16 -2.01
C LEU A 120 -6.43 -2.76 -2.57
N ARG A 121 -7.68 -2.27 -2.64
CA ARG A 121 -8.03 -0.97 -3.21
C ARG A 121 -8.85 -0.14 -2.23
N GLY A 122 -8.48 1.13 -2.09
CA GLY A 122 -9.29 2.17 -1.47
C GLY A 122 -9.86 3.08 -2.56
N ASP A 123 -11.15 2.96 -2.82
CA ASP A 123 -11.83 3.71 -3.88
C ASP A 123 -12.27 5.09 -3.41
N ILE A 124 -12.04 6.10 -4.24
CA ILE A 124 -12.36 7.49 -4.00
C ILE A 124 -13.25 7.96 -5.16
N THR A 125 -14.47 8.39 -4.83
CA THR A 125 -15.35 9.04 -5.80
C THR A 125 -15.12 10.54 -5.70
N ILE A 126 -14.68 11.16 -6.81
CA ILE A 126 -14.41 12.59 -6.90
C ILE A 126 -15.74 13.30 -7.14
N ALA A 127 -16.45 13.60 -6.06
CA ALA A 127 -17.74 14.28 -6.09
C ALA A 127 -17.86 15.20 -4.87
N GLN A 128 -18.97 15.94 -4.77
CA GLN A 128 -19.25 16.81 -3.62
C GLN A 128 -19.01 16.07 -2.29
N PRO A 129 -18.32 16.68 -1.31
CA PRO A 129 -17.91 18.10 -1.24
C PRO A 129 -16.56 18.41 -1.91
N MET A 130 -15.97 17.49 -2.67
CA MET A 130 -14.79 17.80 -3.49
C MET A 130 -15.15 18.78 -4.61
N ALA A 131 -14.32 19.79 -4.83
CA ALA A 131 -14.56 20.86 -5.79
C ALA A 131 -13.39 21.05 -6.76
N SER A 132 -13.72 21.42 -8.00
CA SER A 132 -12.72 21.78 -9.02
C SER A 132 -11.86 22.96 -8.56
N GLY A 133 -10.57 22.93 -8.90
CA GLY A 133 -9.56 23.90 -8.49
C GLY A 133 -9.01 23.68 -7.09
N GLN A 134 -9.47 22.66 -6.35
CA GLN A 134 -9.00 22.36 -5.00
C GLN A 134 -8.08 21.14 -4.97
N VAL A 135 -7.27 21.07 -3.91
CA VAL A 135 -6.36 19.96 -3.64
C VAL A 135 -6.84 19.18 -2.43
N TYR A 136 -6.81 17.85 -2.52
CA TYR A 136 -7.20 16.96 -1.44
C TYR A 136 -6.05 16.02 -1.08
N HIS A 137 -5.75 15.91 0.19
CA HIS A 137 -4.72 15.00 0.69
C HIS A 137 -5.32 13.64 1.00
N VAL A 138 -4.81 12.60 0.35
CA VAL A 138 -5.21 11.21 0.51
C VAL A 138 -4.20 10.52 1.41
N ASN A 139 -4.69 9.84 2.45
CA ASN A 139 -3.91 9.00 3.33
C ASN A 139 -4.52 7.59 3.39
N VAL A 140 -3.70 6.58 3.14
CA VAL A 140 -4.07 5.17 3.20
C VAL A 140 -3.11 4.43 4.11
N ARG A 141 -3.67 3.63 5.02
CA ARG A 141 -2.93 2.70 5.86
C ARG A 141 -3.49 1.29 5.70
N ILE A 142 -2.65 0.36 5.28
CA ILE A 142 -2.97 -1.07 5.19
C ILE A 142 -2.22 -1.78 6.30
N TRP A 143 -2.88 -2.66 7.05
CA TRP A 143 -2.22 -3.46 8.08
C TRP A 143 -2.68 -4.90 8.06
N ASP A 144 -1.88 -5.77 8.67
CA ASP A 144 -2.24 -7.16 8.94
C ASP A 144 -2.87 -7.29 10.33
N LYS A 145 -4.09 -7.82 10.42
CA LYS A 145 -4.78 -8.03 11.71
C LYS A 145 -4.26 -9.26 12.46
N VAL A 146 -3.49 -10.13 11.82
CA VAL A 146 -2.89 -11.34 12.42
C VAL A 146 -1.43 -11.11 12.78
N LYS A 147 -0.63 -10.56 11.87
CA LYS A 147 0.80 -10.33 12.07
C LYS A 147 1.08 -8.85 12.36
N ALA A 148 1.09 -8.50 13.65
CA ALA A 148 1.37 -7.14 14.10
C ALA A 148 2.69 -6.61 13.52
N GLY A 149 2.70 -5.31 13.17
CA GLY A 149 3.84 -4.64 12.57
C GLY A 149 3.93 -4.75 11.06
N ASN A 150 3.18 -5.66 10.41
CA ASN A 150 3.00 -5.62 8.97
C ASN A 150 2.10 -4.43 8.58
N GLU A 151 2.63 -3.50 7.82
CA GLU A 151 1.95 -2.25 7.47
C GLU A 151 2.43 -1.67 6.13
N ILE A 152 1.54 -0.97 5.43
CA ILE A 152 1.85 -0.08 4.30
C ILE A 152 1.17 1.25 4.58
N ASN A 153 1.91 2.35 4.55
CA ASN A 153 1.36 3.70 4.63
C ASN A 153 1.61 4.39 3.30
N ALA A 154 0.57 4.94 2.68
CA ALA A 154 0.63 5.61 1.40
C ALA A 154 -0.10 6.96 1.44
N GLU A 155 0.48 7.95 0.78
CA GLU A 155 -0.04 9.32 0.74
C GLU A 155 0.10 9.90 -0.66
N ALA A 156 -0.88 10.70 -1.07
CA ALA A 156 -0.86 11.43 -2.33
C ALA A 156 -1.76 12.67 -2.24
N ASP A 157 -1.46 13.71 -3.00
CA ASP A 157 -2.35 14.85 -3.17
C ASP A 157 -3.07 14.72 -4.51
N LEU A 158 -4.40 14.87 -4.53
CA LEU A 158 -5.21 14.91 -5.74
C LEU A 158 -5.58 16.35 -6.09
N VAL A 159 -5.32 16.76 -7.33
CA VAL A 159 -5.72 18.07 -7.86
C VAL A 159 -7.00 17.90 -8.67
N VAL A 160 -8.12 18.38 -8.14
CA VAL A 160 -9.43 18.24 -8.79
C VAL A 160 -9.59 19.34 -9.84
N HIS A 161 -10.01 18.99 -11.05
CA HIS A 161 -10.30 19.94 -12.13
C HIS A 161 -11.66 19.68 -12.78
#